data_AF-A0A510K4S3-F1
#
_entry.id   AF-A0A510K4S3-F1
#
_cell.length_a   1.000
_cell.length_b   1.000
_cell.length_c   1.000
_cell.angle_alpha   90.00
_cell.angle_beta   90.00
_cell.angle_gamma   90.00
#
_symmetry.space_group_name_H-M   'P 1'
#
loop_
_entity.id
_entity.type
_entity.pdbx_description
1 polymer ?
#
loop_
_entity_poly.entity_id
_entity_poly.type
_entity_poly.pdbx_seq_one_letter_code
_entity_poly.pdbx_strand_id
1 'polypeptide(L)' 'MLTNREYPAAFMLKHMTKDLKLSNEEIENRKLSLPLIEDTTRNYSDALKQGYGEQDMAAIFEILSKKND' A
#
# COMPACT_ATOMS: atom_id res chain seq x y z
N MET A 1 -8.49 -16.17 6.28
CA MET A 1 -7.90 -15.43 5.14
C MET A 1 -6.58 -14.81 5.55
N LEU A 2 -6.53 -13.80 6.45
CA LEU A 2 -5.25 -13.24 6.92
C LEU A 2 -4.29 -14.26 7.54
N THR A 3 -4.79 -15.21 8.34
CA THR A 3 -3.97 -16.24 9.00
C THR A 3 -3.27 -17.21 8.05
N ASN A 4 -3.78 -17.37 6.83
CA ASN A 4 -3.21 -18.28 5.83
C ASN A 4 -2.32 -17.54 4.81
N ARG A 5 -2.11 -16.22 4.96
CA ARG A 5 -1.40 -15.36 4.00
C ARG A 5 -1.95 -15.46 2.57
N GLU A 6 -3.26 -15.67 2.46
CA GLU A 6 -4.00 -15.63 1.20
C GLU A 6 -4.83 -14.35 1.17
N TYR A 7 -4.66 -13.57 0.10
CA TYR A 7 -5.23 -12.23 -0.06
C TYR A 7 -6.12 -12.19 -1.31
N PRO A 8 -7.27 -12.90 -1.34
CA PRO A 8 -8.20 -12.84 -2.45
C PRO A 8 -8.74 -11.40 -2.58
N ALA A 9 -8.66 -10.83 -3.78
CA ALA A 9 -8.94 -9.41 -3.98
C ALA A 9 -10.42 -9.06 -3.76
N ALA A 10 -10.70 -8.32 -2.69
CA ALA A 10 -11.90 -7.49 -2.58
C ALA A 10 -11.59 -6.07 -3.09
N PHE A 11 -10.39 -5.58 -2.78
CA PHE A 11 -9.84 -4.35 -3.34
C PHE A 11 -8.37 -4.52 -3.69
N MET A 12 -8.03 -4.48 -4.98
CA MET A 12 -6.67 -4.80 -5.42
C MET A 12 -5.64 -3.79 -4.92
N LEU A 13 -4.48 -4.30 -4.52
CA LEU A 13 -3.37 -3.50 -3.99
C LEU A 13 -2.95 -2.41 -4.97
N LYS A 14 -2.91 -2.69 -6.28
CA LYS A 14 -2.59 -1.67 -7.30
C LYS A 14 -3.54 -0.48 -7.30
N HIS A 15 -4.82 -0.68 -6.96
CA HIS A 15 -5.81 0.40 -6.87
C HIS A 15 -5.60 1.22 -5.61
N MET A 16 -5.33 0.58 -4.47
CA MET A 16 -4.94 1.29 -3.25
C MET A 16 -3.67 2.12 -3.46
N THR A 17 -2.65 1.57 -4.13
CA THR A 17 -1.42 2.30 -4.46
C THR A 17 -1.71 3.51 -5.36
N LYS A 18 -2.65 3.41 -6.29
CA LYS A 18 -3.08 4.56 -7.13
C LYS A 18 -3.72 5.65 -6.27
N ASP A 19 -4.68 5.29 -5.42
CA ASP A 19 -5.42 6.27 -4.61
C ASP A 19 -4.52 6.99 -3.60
N LEU A 20 -3.53 6.28 -3.06
CA LEU A 20 -2.48 6.83 -2.20
C LEU A 20 -1.56 7.82 -2.94
N LYS A 21 -1.22 7.55 -4.20
CA LYS A 21 -0.45 8.50 -5.03
C LYS A 21 -1.24 9.77 -5.32
N LEU A 22 -2.52 9.64 -5.67
CA LEU A 22 -3.41 10.79 -5.84
C LEU A 22 -3.53 11.62 -4.54
N SER A 23 -3.56 10.95 -3.39
CA SER A 23 -3.56 11.62 -2.08
C SER A 23 -2.27 12.41 -1.85
N ASN A 24 -1.11 11.86 -2.22
CA ASN A 24 0.17 12.57 -2.13
C ASN A 24 0.23 13.81 -3.05
N GLU A 25 -0.30 13.71 -4.28
CA GLU A 25 -0.40 14.86 -5.19
C GLU A 25 -1.23 16.00 -4.55
N GLU A 26 -2.35 15.66 -3.89
CA GLU A 26 -3.16 16.65 -3.18
C GLU A 26 -2.48 17.22 -1.93
N ILE A 27 -1.69 16.41 -1.21
CA ILE A 27 -0.88 16.87 -0.07
C ILE A 27 0.13 17.92 -0.54
N GLU A 28 0.84 17.66 -1.65
CA GLU A 28 1.77 18.59 -2.26
C GLU A 28 1.08 19.89 -2.71
N ASN A 29 -0.04 19.78 -3.44
CA ASN A 29 -0.83 20.92 -3.91
C ASN A 29 -1.28 21.84 -2.78
N ARG A 30 -1.63 21.26 -1.63
CA ARG A 30 -2.13 21.97 -0.45
C ARG A 30 -1.04 22.38 0.53
N LYS A 31 0.22 22.03 0.25
CA LYS A 31 1.38 22.27 1.13
C LYS A 31 1.15 21.71 2.54
N LEU A 32 0.51 20.54 2.61
CA LEU A 32 0.30 19.82 3.86
C LEU A 32 1.50 18.90 4.13
N SER A 33 1.63 18.45 5.38
CA SER A 33 2.56 17.37 5.74
C SER A 33 1.75 16.26 6.42
N LEU A 34 1.59 15.13 5.73
CA LEU A 34 0.88 13.96 6.22
C LEU A 34 1.80 12.74 6.10
N PRO A 35 2.83 12.62 6.98
CA PRO A 35 3.90 11.64 6.84
C PRO A 35 3.39 10.19 6.86
N LEU A 36 2.27 9.91 7.53
CA LEU A 36 1.65 8.58 7.52
C LEU A 36 1.16 8.17 6.13
N ILE A 37 0.64 9.11 5.32
CA ILE A 37 0.20 8.81 3.95
C ILE A 37 1.43 8.59 3.08
N GLU A 38 2.45 9.43 3.19
CA GLU A 38 3.71 9.29 2.45
C GLU A 38 4.38 7.92 2.69
N ASP A 39 4.47 7.52 3.96
CA ASP A 39 5.02 6.23 4.37
C ASP A 39 4.18 5.05 3.90
N THR A 40 2.85 5.18 3.99
CA THR A 40 1.92 4.17 3.49
C THR A 40 2.06 4.01 1.98
N THR A 41 2.10 5.11 1.22
CA THR A 41 2.32 5.10 -0.24
C THR A 41 3.62 4.40 -0.61
N ARG A 42 4.69 4.61 0.16
CA ARG A 42 5.98 3.94 -0.05
C ARG A 42 5.86 2.43 0.16
N ASN A 43 5.27 1.98 1.27
CA ASN A 43 5.07 0.56 1.54
C ASN A 43 4.23 -0.14 0.46
N TYR A 44 3.13 0.50 0.02
CA TYR A 44 2.27 -0.02 -1.04
C TYR A 44 2.95 -0.01 -2.42
N SER A 45 3.82 0.96 -2.68
CA SER A 45 4.63 0.99 -3.90
C SER A 45 5.67 -0.14 -3.91
N ASP A 46 6.27 -0.47 -2.77
CA ASP A 46 7.20 -1.59 -2.64
C ASP A 46 6.49 -2.94 -2.79
N ALA A 47 5.29 -3.09 -2.21
CA ALA A 47 4.45 -4.27 -2.40
C ALA A 47 4.08 -4.47 -3.88
N LEU A 48 3.68 -3.40 -4.57
CA LEU A 48 3.34 -3.45 -5.99
C LEU A 48 4.53 -3.92 -6.84
N LYS A 49 5.75 -3.43 -6.55
CA LYS A 49 6.99 -3.87 -7.22
C LYS A 49 7.33 -5.33 -6.95
N GLN A 50 6.93 -5.88 -5.80
CA GLN A 50 7.14 -7.28 -5.43
C GLN A 50 6.07 -8.23 -6.02
N GLY A 51 5.14 -7.73 -6.85
CA GLY A 51 4.18 -8.56 -7.57
C GLY A 51 2.83 -8.74 -6.87
N TYR A 52 2.57 -8.05 -5.75
CA TYR A 52 1.32 -8.16 -5.01
C TYR A 52 0.14 -7.38 -5.63
N GLY A 53 0.31 -6.79 -6.81
CA GLY A 53 -0.63 -5.82 -7.38
C GLY A 53 -2.07 -6.32 -7.60
N GLU A 54 -2.24 -7.58 -7.99
CA GLU A 54 -3.56 -8.20 -8.23
C GLU A 54 -4.18 -8.82 -6.98
N GLN A 55 -3.44 -8.87 -5.86
CA GLN A 55 -3.96 -9.35 -4.58
C GLN A 55 -4.72 -8.24 -3.86
N ASP A 56 -5.45 -8.61 -2.81
CA ASP A 56 -6.08 -7.62 -1.94
C ASP A 56 -5.05 -6.67 -1.32
N MET A 57 -5.46 -5.44 -1.02
CA MET A 57 -4.65 -4.46 -0.30
C MET A 57 -4.06 -5.00 1.01
N ALA A 58 -4.73 -5.97 1.65
CA ALA A 58 -4.20 -6.67 2.82
C ALA A 58 -2.87 -7.39 2.58
N ALA A 59 -2.47 -7.68 1.34
CA ALA A 59 -1.15 -8.23 1.00
C ALA A 59 0.02 -7.35 1.48
N ILE A 60 -0.23 -6.09 1.86
CA ILE A 60 0.74 -5.20 2.50
C ILE A 60 1.38 -5.81 3.77
N PHE A 61 0.69 -6.73 4.46
CA PHE A 61 1.25 -7.40 5.64
C PHE A 61 2.52 -8.20 5.32
N GLU A 62 2.73 -8.65 4.07
CA GLU A 62 3.98 -9.29 3.66
C GLU A 62 5.18 -8.33 3.66
N ILE A 63 4.94 -7.05 3.33
CA ILE A 63 5.98 -6.01 3.42
C ILE A 63 6.27 -5.63 4.86
N LEU A 64 5.21 -5.43 5.65
CA LEU A 64 5.34 -4.97 7.03
C LEU A 64 5.98 -6.03 7.93
N SER A 65 5.69 -7.31 7.70
CA SER A 65 6.31 -8.41 8.46
C SER A 65 7.83 -8.45 8.25
N LYS A 66 8.30 -8.33 7.01
CA LYS A 66 9.74 -8.34 6.67
C LYS A 66 10.53 -7.16 7.23
N LYS A 67 9.87 -6.04 7.58
CA LYS A 67 10.53 -4.86 8.16
C LYS A 67 10.73 -4.97 9.67
N ASN A 68 10.00 -5.88 10.33
CA ASN A 68 10.05 -6.09 11.77
C ASN A 68 10.88 -7.32 12.18
N ASP A 69 11.40 -8.07 11.20
CA ASP A 69 12.40 -9.12 11.37
C ASP A 69 13.82 -8.53 11.37
#